data_AF-A0A4R5X5K7-F1
#
_entry.id   AF-A0A4R5X5K7-F1
#
_cell.length_a   1.000
_cell.length_b   1.000
_cell.length_c   1.000
_cell.angle_alpha   90.00
_cell.angle_beta   90.00
_cell.angle_gamma   90.00
#
_symmetry.space_group_name_H-M   'P 1'
#
loop_
_entity.id
_entity.type
_entity.pdbx_description
1 polymer ?
#
loop_
_entity_poly.entity_id
_entity_poly.type
_entity_poly.pdbx_seq_one_letter_code
_entity_poly.pdbx_strand_id
1 'polypeptide(L)'
;MSITAPTGWDIDNSGNSATLRNGDAVSILEIFDRDGREPDTVTERLIRAHHVSGISSVLDGGTIATRGGNLTGSTCVAVTTGRFGTCAVLADDDVIVSVIALGNATQPAPSLADLTSTLTRQTS
;
A
#
# COMPACT_ATOMS: atom_id res chain seq x y z
N MET A 1 -11.49 -2.61 -7.46
CA MET A 1 -10.22 -3.38 -7.34
C MET A 1 -10.35 -4.33 -6.16
N SER A 2 -9.72 -5.50 -6.20
CA SER A 2 -9.71 -6.46 -5.09
C SER A 2 -8.27 -6.89 -4.73
N ILE A 3 -8.07 -7.24 -3.45
CA ILE A 3 -6.83 -7.86 -2.97
C ILE A 3 -7.15 -9.20 -2.31
N THR A 4 -6.28 -10.19 -2.50
CA THR A 4 -6.35 -11.45 -1.77
C THR A 4 -5.32 -11.45 -0.64
N ALA A 5 -5.76 -11.87 0.56
CA ALA A 5 -4.87 -11.96 1.71
C ALA A 5 -3.80 -13.05 1.51
N PRO A 6 -2.54 -12.81 1.94
CA PRO A 6 -1.57 -13.89 2.06
C PRO A 6 -2.07 -15.01 2.98
N THR A 7 -1.53 -16.23 2.81
CA THR A 7 -1.91 -17.37 3.68
C THR A 7 -1.68 -17.04 5.15
N GLY A 8 -2.71 -17.27 5.98
CA GLY A 8 -2.66 -17.00 7.42
C GLY A 8 -2.87 -15.54 7.81
N TRP A 9 -3.25 -14.68 6.86
CA TRP A 9 -3.67 -13.30 7.13
C TRP A 9 -5.20 -13.18 7.05
N ASP A 10 -5.75 -12.46 8.01
CA ASP A 10 -7.14 -12.02 7.97
C ASP A 10 -7.26 -10.78 7.07
N ILE A 11 -8.40 -10.61 6.41
CA ILE A 11 -8.70 -9.44 5.58
C ILE A 11 -10.05 -8.85 5.93
N ASP A 12 -10.04 -7.54 6.14
CA ASP A 12 -11.23 -6.70 6.25
C ASP A 12 -11.28 -5.76 5.04
N ASN A 13 -12.30 -5.94 4.20
CA ASN A 13 -12.50 -5.17 2.98
C ASN A 13 -13.63 -4.15 3.19
N SER A 14 -13.34 -2.88 2.94
CA SER A 14 -14.29 -1.77 3.05
C SER A 14 -14.28 -0.91 1.79
N GLY A 15 -14.81 -1.49 0.70
CA GLY A 15 -15.04 -0.82 -0.58
C GLY A 15 -13.76 -0.37 -1.28
N ASN A 16 -13.23 0.79 -0.86
CA ASN A 16 -12.02 1.41 -1.40
C ASN A 16 -10.79 1.18 -0.52
N SER A 17 -10.91 0.41 0.55
CA SER A 17 -9.78 0.05 1.38
C SER A 17 -9.82 -1.41 1.80
N ALA A 18 -8.64 -1.95 2.10
CA ALA A 18 -8.50 -3.28 2.66
C ALA A 18 -7.46 -3.22 3.79
N THR A 19 -7.79 -3.81 4.94
CA THR A 19 -6.84 -4.02 6.02
C THR A 19 -6.56 -5.50 6.17
N LEU A 20 -5.30 -5.89 6.01
CA LEU A 20 -4.85 -7.25 6.21
C LEU A 20 -4.11 -7.32 7.54
N ARG A 21 -4.34 -8.38 8.33
CA ARG A 21 -3.70 -8.56 9.64
C ARG A 21 -3.18 -9.97 9.83
N ASN A 22 -2.04 -10.08 10.49
CA ASN A 22 -1.55 -11.32 11.08
C ASN A 22 -0.79 -10.93 12.34
N GLY A 23 -1.34 -11.28 13.51
CA GLY A 23 -0.83 -10.85 14.81
C GLY A 23 -0.57 -9.34 14.86
N ASP A 24 0.68 -8.96 15.11
CA ASP A 24 1.10 -7.56 15.16
C ASP A 24 1.43 -6.93 13.80
N ALA A 25 1.51 -7.73 12.74
CA ALA A 25 1.73 -7.22 11.40
C ALA A 25 0.39 -6.77 10.78
N VAL A 26 0.45 -5.63 10.09
CA VAL A 26 -0.70 -5.01 9.42
C VAL A 26 -0.30 -4.50 8.05
N SER A 27 -1.16 -4.72 7.08
CA SER A 27 -1.09 -4.07 5.77
C SER A 27 -2.36 -3.31 5.51
N ILE A 28 -2.24 -2.07 5.06
CA ILE A 28 -3.36 -1.18 4.74
C ILE A 28 -3.24 -0.85 3.26
N LEU A 29 -4.32 -1.08 2.52
CA LEU A 29 -4.48 -0.61 1.16
C LEU A 29 -5.62 0.38 1.08
N GLU A 30 -5.40 1.48 0.35
CA GLU A 30 -6.40 2.49 0.06
C GLU A 30 -6.39 2.79 -1.43
N ILE A 31 -7.58 2.90 -2.02
CA ILE A 31 -7.80 3.14 -3.43
C ILE A 31 -8.51 4.48 -3.57
N PHE A 32 -7.96 5.33 -4.41
CA PHE A 32 -8.47 6.65 -4.71
C PHE A 32 -8.73 6.75 -6.21
N ASP A 33 -9.80 7.44 -6.60
CA ASP A 33 -9.98 7.85 -7.99
C ASP A 33 -8.89 8.85 -8.37
N ARG A 34 -8.28 8.64 -9.53
CA ARG A 34 -7.23 9.54 -10.03
C ARG A 34 -7.82 10.90 -10.34
N ASP A 35 -9.00 10.98 -10.95
CA ASP A 35 -9.68 12.24 -11.32
C ASP A 35 -8.76 13.27 -12.01
N GLY A 36 -7.86 12.80 -12.88
CA GLY A 36 -6.87 13.65 -13.55
C GLY A 36 -5.77 14.21 -12.63
N ARG A 37 -5.72 13.80 -11.35
CA ARG A 37 -4.63 14.16 -10.43
C ARG A 37 -3.32 13.54 -10.90
N GLU A 38 -2.28 14.31 -10.71
CA GLU A 38 -0.91 13.91 -11.03
C GLU A 38 -0.39 12.97 -9.90
N PRO A 39 0.08 11.74 -10.23
CA PRO A 39 0.46 10.73 -9.23
C PRO A 39 1.50 11.19 -8.21
N ASP A 40 2.54 11.94 -8.62
CA ASP A 40 3.59 12.38 -7.70
C ASP A 40 3.04 13.37 -6.68
N THR A 41 2.18 14.29 -7.11
CA THR A 41 1.48 15.25 -6.26
C THR A 41 0.60 14.55 -5.22
N VAL A 42 -0.09 13.47 -5.61
CA VAL A 42 -0.90 12.67 -4.68
C VAL A 42 0.00 11.86 -3.74
N THR A 43 1.10 11.31 -4.25
CA THR A 43 2.10 10.60 -3.44
C THR A 43 2.62 11.48 -2.31
N GLU A 44 3.05 12.71 -2.60
CA GLU A 44 3.49 13.65 -1.58
C GLU A 44 2.41 13.99 -0.55
N ARG A 45 1.15 14.10 -0.99
CA ARG A 45 0.01 14.35 -0.08
C ARG A 45 -0.23 13.15 0.82
N LEU A 46 -0.15 11.92 0.31
CA LEU A 46 -0.31 10.70 1.09
C LEU A 46 0.81 10.55 2.11
N ILE A 47 2.07 10.81 1.73
CA ILE A 47 3.21 10.82 2.66
C ILE A 47 2.97 11.81 3.82
N ARG A 48 2.44 13.01 3.54
CA ARG A 48 2.06 13.96 4.60
C ARG A 48 0.87 13.47 5.44
N ALA A 49 -0.12 12.83 4.82
CA ALA A 49 -1.28 12.28 5.52
C ALA A 49 -0.90 11.14 6.48
N HIS A 50 0.03 10.28 6.09
CA HIS A 50 0.59 9.22 6.95
C HIS A 50 1.17 9.82 8.24
N HIS A 51 1.94 10.91 8.13
CA HIS A 51 2.51 11.56 9.30
C HIS A 51 1.42 12.06 10.26
N VAL A 52 0.32 12.60 9.73
CA VAL A 52 -0.85 13.03 10.53
C VAL A 52 -1.53 11.84 11.22
N SER A 53 -1.53 10.65 10.60
CA SER A 53 -2.07 9.42 11.19
C SER A 53 -1.08 8.65 12.09
N GLY A 54 0.10 9.23 12.37
CA GLY A 54 1.11 8.64 13.27
C GLY A 54 2.08 7.66 12.58
N ILE A 55 2.11 7.65 11.24
CA ILE A 55 3.03 6.85 10.43
C ILE A 55 4.05 7.79 9.77
N SER A 56 5.30 7.71 10.19
CA SER A 56 6.39 8.41 9.53
C SER A 56 6.80 7.63 8.28
N SER A 57 6.56 8.20 7.09
CA SER A 57 6.97 7.61 5.82
C SER A 57 7.84 8.53 4.98
N VAL A 58 8.80 7.96 4.25
CA VAL A 58 9.72 8.69 3.38
C VAL A 58 9.98 7.89 2.10
N LEU A 59 9.94 8.54 0.94
CA LEU A 59 10.31 7.94 -0.33
C LEU A 59 11.77 7.44 -0.28
N ASP A 60 11.99 6.21 -0.74
CA ASP A 60 13.31 5.57 -0.72
C ASP A 60 14.00 5.57 -2.10
N GLY A 61 13.37 6.19 -3.10
CA GLY A 61 13.85 6.25 -4.48
C GLY A 61 13.62 4.98 -5.29
N GLY A 62 12.99 3.96 -4.71
CA GLY A 62 12.61 2.75 -5.41
C GLY A 62 11.32 2.90 -6.21
N THR A 63 11.10 1.93 -7.10
CA THR A 63 9.88 1.84 -7.92
C THR A 63 9.32 0.43 -7.84
N ILE A 64 8.01 0.31 -8.06
CA ILE A 64 7.31 -0.97 -8.07
C ILE A 64 6.22 -0.99 -9.14
N ALA A 65 5.94 -2.18 -9.65
CA ALA A 65 4.84 -2.44 -10.56
C ALA A 65 4.06 -3.68 -10.12
N THR A 66 2.77 -3.74 -10.44
CA THR A 66 1.99 -4.98 -10.31
C THR A 66 2.44 -6.03 -11.33
N ARG A 67 2.06 -7.30 -11.14
CA ARG A 67 2.42 -8.42 -12.03
C ARG A 67 2.01 -8.21 -13.50
N GLY A 68 0.98 -7.39 -13.75
CA GLY A 68 0.53 -7.02 -15.10
C GLY A 68 1.11 -5.71 -15.63
N GLY A 69 1.90 -4.97 -14.84
CA GLY A 69 2.46 -3.67 -15.21
C GLY A 69 1.44 -2.54 -15.35
N ASN A 70 0.17 -2.80 -15.03
CA ASN A 70 -0.90 -1.82 -15.18
C ASN A 70 -0.84 -0.71 -14.12
N LEU A 71 -0.33 -1.01 -12.93
CA LEU A 71 -0.08 -0.06 -11.87
C LEU A 71 1.41 0.04 -11.64
N THR A 72 1.93 1.26 -11.63
CA THR A 72 3.34 1.55 -11.37
C THR A 72 3.47 2.72 -10.40
N GLY A 73 4.55 2.78 -9.63
CA GLY A 73 4.83 3.97 -8.84
C GLY A 73 6.02 3.82 -7.92
N SER A 74 6.02 4.64 -6.87
CA SER A 74 7.18 4.88 -6.01
C SER A 74 7.05 4.11 -4.70
N THR A 75 8.19 3.62 -4.20
CA THR A 75 8.27 2.98 -2.88
C THR A 75 8.73 3.95 -1.80
N CYS A 76 8.44 3.58 -0.56
CA CYS A 76 8.82 4.31 0.63
C CYS A 76 9.07 3.38 1.80
N VAL A 77 9.79 3.88 2.79
CA VAL A 77 9.87 3.28 4.12
C VAL A 77 8.77 3.85 5.01
N ALA A 78 8.23 3.04 5.93
CA ALA A 78 7.20 3.45 6.88
C ALA A 78 7.55 2.98 8.30
N VAL A 79 7.37 3.87 9.28
CA VAL A 79 7.71 3.62 10.69
C VAL A 79 6.64 4.19 11.61
N THR A 80 6.33 3.45 12.68
CA THR A 80 5.48 3.87 13.79
C THR A 80 6.18 3.54 15.12
N THR A 81 5.53 3.82 16.25
CA THR A 81 6.02 3.34 17.55
C THR A 81 5.94 1.81 17.63
N GLY A 82 7.07 1.14 17.48
CA GLY A 82 7.20 -0.32 17.64
C GLY A 82 6.95 -1.14 16.37
N ARG A 83 6.62 -0.52 15.24
CA ARG A 83 6.49 -1.21 13.95
C ARG A 83 7.21 -0.47 12.83
N PHE A 84 7.73 -1.21 11.88
CA PHE A 84 8.46 -0.71 10.72
C PHE A 84 8.13 -1.55 9.50
N GLY A 85 8.38 -0.99 8.33
CA GLY A 85 8.24 -1.70 7.07
C GLY A 85 8.28 -0.75 5.88
N THR A 86 7.44 -1.05 4.90
CA THR A 86 7.52 -0.47 3.56
C THR A 86 6.15 0.03 3.13
N CYS A 87 6.13 1.02 2.25
CA CYS A 87 4.94 1.51 1.62
C CYS A 87 5.17 1.74 0.12
N ALA A 88 4.10 1.84 -0.64
CA ALA A 88 4.13 2.22 -2.04
C ALA A 88 2.90 3.04 -2.39
N VAL A 89 3.06 3.95 -3.34
CA VAL A 89 1.93 4.59 -4.02
C VAL A 89 2.03 4.21 -5.49
N LEU A 90 1.06 3.44 -5.98
CA LEU A 90 0.98 3.01 -7.37
C LEU A 90 -0.17 3.73 -8.06
N ALA A 91 -0.05 4.00 -9.36
CA ALA A 91 -1.12 4.61 -10.13
C ALA A 91 -1.23 3.99 -11.53
N ASP A 92 -2.43 4.07 -12.08
CA ASP A 92 -2.74 3.85 -13.49
C ASP A 92 -3.55 5.05 -14.02
N ASP A 93 -4.19 4.94 -15.18
CA ASP A 93 -4.98 6.03 -15.76
C ASP A 93 -6.25 6.39 -14.98
N ASP A 94 -6.78 5.46 -14.16
CA ASP A 94 -8.06 5.64 -13.47
C ASP A 94 -7.91 5.77 -11.96
N VAL A 95 -6.94 5.08 -11.34
CA VAL A 95 -6.83 4.98 -9.88
C VAL A 95 -5.43 5.21 -9.34
N ILE A 96 -5.38 5.58 -8.07
CA ILE A 96 -4.18 5.63 -7.23
C ILE A 96 -4.37 4.67 -6.06
N VAL A 97 -3.35 3.89 -5.76
CA VAL A 97 -3.35 2.86 -4.72
C VAL A 97 -2.24 3.19 -3.73
N SER A 98 -2.61 3.49 -2.49
CA SER A 98 -1.68 3.54 -1.37
C SER A 98 -1.58 2.16 -0.74
N VAL A 99 -0.37 1.70 -0.47
CA VAL A 99 -0.08 0.45 0.24
C VAL A 99 0.88 0.77 1.38
N ILE A 100 0.54 0.35 2.59
CA ILE A 100 1.43 0.38 3.76
C ILE A 100 1.52 -1.03 4.33
N ALA A 101 2.72 -1.50 4.62
CA ALA A 101 2.98 -2.78 5.26
C ALA A 101 3.89 -2.56 6.48
N LEU A 102 3.37 -2.83 7.68
CA LEU A 102 4.05 -2.59 8.95
C LEU A 102 4.06 -3.87 9.78
N GLY A 103 5.24 -4.25 10.27
CA GLY A 103 5.43 -5.39 11.17
C GLY A 103 6.48 -5.07 12.21
N ASN A 104 7.04 -6.10 12.83
CA ASN A 104 8.15 -5.98 13.76
C ASN A 104 9.21 -7.07 13.49
N ALA A 105 10.28 -7.09 14.29
CA ALA A 105 11.41 -8.00 14.09
C ALA A 105 11.03 -9.49 14.16
N THR A 106 10.02 -9.85 14.96
CA THR A 106 9.56 -11.23 15.13
C THR A 106 8.41 -11.60 14.21
N GLN A 107 7.70 -10.59 13.70
CA GLN A 107 6.53 -10.74 12.85
C GLN A 107 6.59 -9.69 11.74
N PRO A 108 7.39 -9.94 10.69
CA PRO A 108 7.53 -9.01 9.58
C PRO A 108 6.23 -8.91 8.78
N ALA A 109 5.98 -7.74 8.20
CA ALA A 109 4.92 -7.59 7.22
C ALA A 109 5.31 -8.29 5.89
N PRO A 110 4.34 -8.61 5.02
CA PRO A 110 4.60 -9.16 3.70
C PRO A 110 5.35 -8.12 2.86
N SER A 111 6.11 -8.59 1.87
CA SER A 111 6.79 -7.68 0.97
C SER A 111 5.78 -6.91 0.10
N LEU A 112 6.16 -5.71 -0.36
CA LEU A 112 5.32 -4.97 -1.31
C LEU A 112 5.07 -5.78 -2.59
N ALA A 113 6.05 -6.57 -3.03
CA ALA A 113 5.90 -7.43 -4.22
C ALA A 113 4.82 -8.50 -4.01
N ASP A 114 4.76 -9.12 -2.82
CA ASP A 114 3.72 -10.10 -2.50
C ASP A 114 2.35 -9.43 -2.47
N LEU A 115 2.23 -8.27 -1.82
CA LEU A 115 0.96 -7.52 -1.74
C LEU A 115 0.48 -7.02 -3.10
N THR A 116 1.38 -6.49 -3.93
CA THR A 116 1.00 -5.97 -5.26
C THR A 116 0.78 -7.10 -6.27
N SER A 117 1.31 -8.30 -6.05
CA SER A 117 1.06 -9.45 -6.91
C SER A 117 -0.38 -9.99 -6.80
N THR A 118 -1.06 -9.74 -5.68
CA THR A 118 -2.44 -10.19 -5.44
C THR A 118 -3.49 -9.12 -5.78
N LEU A 119 -3.05 -7.92 -6.16
CA LEU A 119 -3.92 -6.87 -6.65
C LEU A 119 -4.53 -7.26 -7.98
N THR A 120 -5.86 -7.27 -8.02
CA THR A 120 -6.64 -7.60 -9.21
C THR A 120 -7.59 -6.45 -9.52
N ARG A 121 -7.47 -5.90 -10.74
CA ARG A 121 -8.48 -4.97 -11.27
C ARG A 121 -9.73 -5.80 -11.58
N GLN A 122 -10.84 -5.50 -10.92
CA GLN A 122 -12.14 -6.02 -11.35
C GLN A 122 -12.53 -5.24 -12.59
N THR A 123 -12.37 -5.83 -13.76
CA THR A 123 -12.93 -5.31 -15.01
C THR A 123 -14.38 -5.73 -15.08
N SER A 124 -15.29 -4.78 -14.92
CA SER A 124 -16.71 -4.96 -15.27
C SER A 124 -16.90 -4.99 -16.78
#